data_AF-A0A5R9DQ91-F1
#
_entry.id   AF-A0A5R9DQ91-F1
#
_cell.length_a   1.000
_cell.length_b   1.000
_cell.length_c   1.000
_cell.angle_alpha   90.00
_cell.angle_beta   90.00
_cell.angle_gamma   90.00
#
_symmetry.space_group_name_H-M   'P 1'
#
loop_
_entity.id
_entity.type
_entity.pdbx_description
1 polymer ?
#
loop_
_entity_poly.entity_id
_entity_poly.type
_entity_poly.pdbx_seq_one_letter_code
_entity_poly.pdbx_strand_id
1 'polypeptide(L)'
;MYSNMKHTVAELEFYILQYLEGMTFPMLKNLGLQYENTYFLFEVRLYQRHGIDSLQPPNKHQHYSTEFREQVAQEHLVDKISINELAIKYNIPSQKTIHSWILKYTNGGESQSYNSKPEMYLMKGKNDLRRKSLKSNLAVPSIKSEPIELL
;
A
#
# COMPACT_ATOMS: atom_id res chain seq x y z
N MET A 1 19.15 3.19 -23.19
CA MET A 1 19.63 4.42 -22.52
C MET A 1 18.43 5.02 -21.83
N TYR A 2 18.45 5.18 -20.50
CA TYR A 2 17.34 5.78 -19.77
C TYR A 2 17.54 7.30 -19.72
N SER A 3 17.07 7.97 -20.77
CA SER A 3 17.29 9.39 -21.06
C SER A 3 16.32 10.35 -20.36
N ASN A 4 15.65 9.93 -19.28
CA ASN A 4 14.62 10.73 -18.60
C ASN A 4 14.82 10.90 -17.08
N MET A 5 15.92 10.40 -16.49
CA MET A 5 16.23 10.72 -15.10
C MET A 5 16.71 12.18 -15.03
N LYS A 6 15.86 13.08 -14.54
CA LYS A 6 16.18 14.52 -14.47
C LYS A 6 17.20 14.87 -13.39
N HIS A 7 17.52 13.91 -12.51
CA HIS A 7 18.45 14.01 -11.38
C HIS A 7 19.16 12.67 -11.20
N THR A 8 20.41 12.70 -10.78
CA THR A 8 21.14 11.54 -10.25
C THR A 8 20.54 11.08 -8.92
N VAL A 9 20.91 9.88 -8.46
CA VAL A 9 20.46 9.35 -7.16
C VAL A 9 20.86 10.28 -6.02
N ALA A 10 22.11 10.77 -6.02
CA ALA A 10 22.62 11.66 -4.97
C ALA A 10 21.91 13.03 -4.97
N GLU A 11 21.65 13.60 -6.15
CA GLU A 11 20.88 14.85 -6.25
C GLU A 11 19.45 14.66 -5.75
N LEU A 12 18.78 13.57 -6.14
CA LEU A 12 17.42 13.28 -5.67
C LEU A 12 17.38 13.05 -4.16
N GLU A 13 18.33 12.29 -3.62
CA GLU A 13 18.47 12.09 -2.17
C GLU A 13 18.65 13.43 -1.45
N PHE A 14 19.52 14.31 -1.94
CA PHE A 14 19.69 15.64 -1.38
C PHE A 14 18.36 16.41 -1.29
N TYR A 15 17.60 16.50 -2.39
CA TYR A 15 16.30 17.19 -2.36
C TYR A 15 15.30 16.55 -1.40
N ILE A 16 15.27 15.23 -1.31
CA ILE A 16 14.40 14.50 -0.37
C ILE A 16 14.79 14.83 1.07
N LEU A 17 16.08 14.80 1.42
CA LEU A 17 16.56 15.13 2.76
C LEU A 17 16.20 16.58 3.14
N GLN A 18 16.42 17.53 2.23
CA GLN A 18 16.02 18.93 2.45
C GLN A 18 14.50 19.08 2.67
N TYR A 19 13.68 18.34 1.93
CA TYR A 19 12.23 18.30 2.14
C TYR A 19 11.87 17.77 3.53
N LEU A 20 12.52 16.70 3.97
CA LEU A 20 12.30 16.09 5.29
C LEU A 20 12.77 16.98 6.44
N GLU A 21 13.77 17.84 6.21
CA GLU A 21 14.22 18.90 7.13
C GLU A 21 13.24 20.09 7.20
N GLY A 22 12.19 20.09 6.39
CA GLY A 22 11.12 21.09 6.42
C GLY A 22 11.13 22.08 5.25
N MET A 23 12.01 21.90 4.27
CA MET A 23 11.98 22.72 3.06
C MET A 23 10.71 22.47 2.25
N THR A 24 10.08 23.54 1.78
CA THR A 24 8.86 23.42 0.97
C THR A 24 9.19 23.07 -0.49
N PHE A 25 8.24 22.44 -1.19
CA PHE A 25 8.41 22.11 -2.61
C PHE A 25 8.76 23.32 -3.51
N PRO A 26 8.16 24.52 -3.35
CA PRO A 26 8.57 25.70 -4.10
C PRO A 26 10.04 26.11 -3.87
N MET A 27 10.55 25.97 -2.64
CA MET A 27 11.96 26.24 -2.34
C MET A 27 12.87 25.24 -3.06
N LEU A 28 12.52 23.96 -3.08
CA LEU A 28 13.26 22.93 -3.82
C LEU A 28 13.24 23.20 -5.33
N LYS A 29 12.12 23.66 -5.89
CA LYS A 29 12.03 24.10 -7.30
C LYS A 29 13.01 25.23 -7.59
N ASN A 30 13.12 26.21 -6.69
CA ASN A 30 14.06 27.33 -6.82
C ASN A 30 15.53 26.85 -6.71
N LEU A 31 15.80 25.77 -5.98
CA LEU A 31 17.13 25.14 -5.92
C LEU A 31 17.49 24.32 -7.15
N GLY A 32 16.54 24.07 -8.07
CA GLY A 32 16.80 23.32 -9.29
C GLY A 32 16.09 21.96 -9.36
N LEU A 33 15.20 21.63 -8.42
CA LEU A 33 14.39 20.42 -8.53
C LEU A 33 13.54 20.47 -9.82
N GLN A 34 13.65 19.43 -10.65
CA GLN A 34 13.01 19.36 -11.96
C GLN A 34 11.78 18.45 -12.00
N TYR A 35 11.48 17.80 -10.87
CA TYR A 35 10.34 16.90 -10.74
C TYR A 35 9.03 17.67 -10.56
N GLU A 36 7.94 17.04 -10.97
CA GLU A 36 6.59 17.48 -10.60
C GLU A 36 6.31 17.10 -9.14
N ASN A 37 5.49 17.90 -8.46
CA ASN A 37 5.23 17.73 -7.03
C ASN A 37 4.74 16.32 -6.69
N THR A 38 3.77 15.81 -7.45
CA THR A 38 3.20 14.48 -7.23
C THR A 38 4.23 13.36 -7.37
N TYR A 39 5.13 13.46 -8.34
CA TYR A 39 6.22 12.49 -8.54
C TYR A 39 7.28 12.61 -7.44
N PHE A 40 7.68 13.83 -7.09
CA PHE A 40 8.62 14.06 -5.99
C PHE A 40 8.10 13.49 -4.66
N LEU A 41 6.84 13.76 -4.30
CA LEU A 41 6.23 13.20 -3.08
C LEU A 41 6.07 11.68 -3.14
N PHE A 42 6.00 11.10 -4.33
CA PHE A 42 6.06 9.65 -4.47
C PHE A 42 7.46 9.11 -4.15
N GLU A 43 8.51 9.74 -4.67
CA GLU A 43 9.91 9.40 -4.35
C GLU A 43 10.25 9.59 -2.86
N VAL A 44 9.76 10.66 -2.23
CA VAL A 44 9.89 10.88 -0.78
C VAL A 44 9.31 9.70 0.00
N ARG A 45 8.10 9.23 -0.37
CA ARG A 45 7.44 8.10 0.33
C ARG A 45 8.15 6.78 0.09
N LEU A 46 8.72 6.57 -1.10
CA LEU A 46 9.57 5.41 -1.39
C LEU A 46 10.82 5.43 -0.50
N TYR A 47 11.53 6.57 -0.46
CA TYR A 47 12.72 6.76 0.35
C TYR A 47 12.44 6.56 1.85
N GLN A 48 11.35 7.10 2.37
CA GLN A 48 10.97 6.91 3.78
C GLN A 48 10.72 5.43 4.13
N ARG A 49 10.32 4.60 3.16
CA ARG A 49 10.02 3.17 3.41
C ARG A 49 11.21 2.25 3.15
N HIS A 50 11.99 2.50 2.10
CA HIS A 50 13.02 1.59 1.61
C HIS A 50 14.42 2.22 1.58
N GLY A 51 14.55 3.49 1.95
CA GLY A 51 15.81 4.22 1.96
C GLY A 51 16.35 4.50 0.55
N ILE A 52 17.68 4.61 0.46
CA ILE A 52 18.40 4.95 -0.77
C ILE A 52 18.20 3.90 -1.89
N ASP A 53 17.88 2.67 -1.53
CA ASP A 53 17.67 1.56 -2.48
C ASP A 53 16.47 1.81 -3.39
N SER A 54 15.43 2.54 -2.95
CA SER A 54 14.29 2.86 -3.80
C SER A 54 14.58 3.94 -4.84
N LEU A 55 15.65 4.71 -4.66
CA LEU A 55 16.05 5.75 -5.63
C LEU A 55 16.92 5.18 -6.74
N GLN A 56 17.33 3.92 -6.62
CA GLN A 56 18.14 3.26 -7.64
C GLN A 56 17.34 3.09 -8.93
N PRO A 57 18.00 3.22 -10.09
CA PRO A 57 17.34 3.00 -11.36
C PRO A 57 16.78 1.56 -11.41
N PRO A 58 15.56 1.37 -11.95
CA PRO A 58 14.98 0.05 -12.09
C PRO A 58 15.92 -0.85 -12.91
N ASN A 59 16.12 -2.08 -12.45
CA ASN A 59 16.86 -3.05 -13.22
C ASN A 59 16.08 -3.36 -14.51
N LYS A 60 16.73 -3.17 -15.66
CA LYS A 60 16.14 -3.45 -16.99
C LYS A 60 15.63 -4.89 -17.12
N HIS A 61 16.21 -5.81 -16.35
CA HIS A 61 15.90 -7.22 -16.32
C HIS A 61 15.15 -7.64 -15.05
N GLN A 62 14.42 -6.71 -14.42
CA GLN A 62 13.62 -7.04 -13.24
C GLN A 62 12.45 -7.94 -13.64
N HIS A 63 12.59 -9.22 -13.34
CA HIS A 63 11.57 -10.23 -13.57
C HIS A 63 10.77 -10.44 -12.29
N TYR A 64 9.49 -10.07 -12.35
CA TYR A 64 8.51 -10.43 -11.33
C TYR A 64 7.91 -11.79 -11.68
N SER A 65 7.84 -12.73 -10.75
CA SER A 65 7.20 -14.03 -10.99
C SER A 65 5.70 -13.86 -11.23
N THR A 66 5.05 -14.86 -11.84
CA THR A 66 3.61 -14.82 -12.07
C THR A 66 2.85 -14.75 -10.75
N GLU A 67 3.24 -15.57 -9.78
CA GLU A 67 2.64 -15.68 -8.45
C GLU A 67 2.68 -14.32 -7.72
N PHE A 68 3.83 -13.62 -7.81
CA PHE A 68 3.97 -12.31 -7.20
C PHE A 68 3.03 -11.28 -7.84
N ARG A 69 2.91 -11.28 -9.18
CA ARG A 69 2.03 -10.34 -9.89
C ARG A 69 0.55 -10.58 -9.53
N GLU A 70 0.16 -11.84 -9.42
CA GLU A 70 -1.18 -12.24 -9.00
C GLU A 70 -1.46 -11.82 -7.56
N GLN A 71 -0.51 -12.03 -6.64
CA GLN A 71 -0.62 -11.56 -5.25
C GLN A 71 -0.87 -10.05 -5.19
N VAL A 72 -0.10 -9.25 -5.94
CA VAL A 72 -0.24 -7.79 -5.96
C VAL A 72 -1.61 -7.38 -6.53
N ALA A 73 -2.06 -8.03 -7.61
CA ALA A 73 -3.38 -7.76 -8.19
C ALA A 73 -4.52 -8.14 -7.23
N GLN A 74 -4.40 -9.27 -6.54
CA GLN A 74 -5.38 -9.71 -5.55
C GLN A 74 -5.47 -8.74 -4.38
N GLU A 75 -4.34 -8.27 -3.86
CA GLU A 75 -4.29 -7.28 -2.78
C GLU A 75 -5.02 -5.98 -3.16
N HIS A 76 -4.84 -5.51 -4.40
CA HIS A 76 -5.60 -4.36 -4.91
C HIS A 76 -7.13 -4.63 -4.88
N LEU A 77 -7.55 -5.80 -5.34
CA LEU A 77 -8.96 -6.12 -5.52
C LEU A 77 -9.69 -6.46 -4.22
N VAL A 78 -9.02 -7.15 -3.30
CA VAL A 78 -9.58 -7.63 -2.02
C VAL A 78 -9.44 -6.56 -0.95
N ASP A 79 -8.21 -6.09 -0.72
CA ASP A 79 -7.88 -5.17 0.37
C ASP A 79 -8.10 -3.70 -0.01
N LYS A 80 -8.47 -3.43 -1.27
CA LYS A 80 -8.74 -2.09 -1.82
C LYS A 80 -7.56 -1.13 -1.69
N ILE A 81 -6.35 -1.66 -1.62
CA ILE A 81 -5.11 -0.87 -1.52
C ILE A 81 -4.86 -0.19 -2.87
N SER A 82 -4.55 1.10 -2.86
CA SER A 82 -4.36 1.84 -4.11
C SER A 82 -3.11 1.39 -4.87
N ILE A 83 -3.10 1.57 -6.19
CA ILE A 83 -1.93 1.26 -7.04
C ILE A 83 -0.67 1.99 -6.55
N ASN A 84 -0.82 3.24 -6.10
CA ASN A 84 0.29 4.02 -5.55
C ASN A 84 0.83 3.40 -4.27
N GLU A 85 -0.03 2.96 -3.36
CA GLU A 85 0.39 2.32 -2.12
C GLU A 85 1.02 0.96 -2.37
N LEU A 86 0.52 0.19 -3.33
CA LEU A 86 1.15 -1.07 -3.75
C LEU A 86 2.53 -0.83 -4.35
N ALA A 87 2.69 0.21 -5.17
CA ALA A 87 3.98 0.60 -5.73
C ALA A 87 4.98 0.91 -4.62
N ILE A 88 4.55 1.69 -3.61
CA ILE A 88 5.38 2.00 -2.44
C ILE A 88 5.62 0.75 -1.59
N LYS A 89 4.62 -0.10 -1.36
CA LYS A 89 4.73 -1.32 -0.53
C LYS A 89 5.76 -2.29 -1.08
N TYR A 90 5.73 -2.52 -2.38
CA TYR A 90 6.55 -3.53 -3.05
C TYR A 90 7.80 -2.96 -3.72
N ASN A 91 8.10 -1.67 -3.51
CA ASN A 91 9.20 -0.96 -4.16
C ASN A 91 9.18 -1.13 -5.69
N ILE A 92 8.00 -0.97 -6.29
CA ILE A 92 7.81 -1.07 -7.73
C ILE A 92 7.84 0.34 -8.31
N PRO A 93 8.84 0.70 -9.14
CA PRO A 93 9.02 2.10 -9.57
C PRO A 93 7.92 2.65 -10.48
N SER A 94 7.11 1.78 -11.10
CA SER A 94 6.10 2.19 -12.07
C SER A 94 4.72 1.69 -11.69
N GLN A 95 3.81 2.62 -11.40
CA GLN A 95 2.39 2.35 -11.17
C GLN A 95 1.73 1.69 -12.38
N LYS A 96 2.17 2.06 -13.59
CA LYS A 96 1.67 1.45 -14.85
C LYS A 96 1.94 -0.05 -14.89
N THR A 97 3.03 -0.50 -14.27
CA THR A 97 3.37 -1.93 -14.18
C THR A 97 2.32 -2.67 -13.36
N ILE A 98 1.96 -2.16 -12.18
CA ILE A 98 0.93 -2.75 -11.33
C ILE A 98 -0.44 -2.68 -12.01
N HIS A 99 -0.78 -1.55 -12.64
CA HIS A 99 -2.02 -1.42 -13.41
C HIS A 99 -2.13 -2.50 -14.50
N SER A 100 -1.02 -2.79 -15.20
CA SER A 100 -1.00 -3.86 -16.20
C SER A 100 -1.23 -5.25 -15.59
N TRP A 101 -0.69 -5.53 -14.41
CA TRP A 101 -0.93 -6.80 -13.72
C TRP A 101 -2.38 -6.95 -13.30
N ILE A 102 -2.97 -5.90 -12.72
CA ILE A 102 -4.40 -5.88 -12.37
C ILE A 102 -5.26 -6.13 -13.61
N LEU A 103 -5.00 -5.41 -14.71
CA LEU A 103 -5.76 -5.58 -15.95
C LEU A 103 -5.66 -7.01 -16.50
N LYS A 104 -4.45 -7.60 -16.51
CA LYS A 104 -4.26 -8.99 -16.96
C LYS A 104 -4.96 -10.01 -16.06
N TYR A 105 -4.96 -9.74 -14.76
CA TYR A 105 -5.66 -10.56 -13.76
C TYR A 105 -7.18 -10.47 -13.92
N THR A 106 -7.73 -9.28 -14.20
CA THR A 106 -9.18 -9.07 -14.32
C THR A 106 -9.75 -9.44 -15.68
N ASN A 107 -9.00 -9.22 -16.77
CA ASN A 107 -9.50 -9.43 -18.13
C ASN A 107 -9.38 -10.87 -18.63
N GLY A 108 -8.97 -11.82 -17.77
CA GLY A 108 -8.84 -13.23 -18.14
C GLY A 108 -7.81 -13.42 -19.24
N GLY A 109 -6.52 -13.25 -18.92
CA GLY A 109 -5.44 -13.52 -19.86
C GLY A 109 -5.54 -14.94 -20.41
N GLU A 110 -5.62 -15.05 -21.74
CA GLU A 110 -5.59 -16.24 -22.61
C GLU A 110 -4.90 -17.48 -22.00
N SER A 111 -5.61 -18.21 -21.15
CA SER A 111 -5.42 -19.63 -20.81
C SER A 111 -6.42 -19.98 -19.72
N GLN A 112 -7.62 -20.37 -20.13
CA GLN A 112 -8.43 -21.21 -19.27
C GLN A 112 -7.72 -22.56 -19.13
N SER A 113 -6.96 -22.72 -18.05
CA SER A 113 -6.71 -24.02 -17.43
C SER A 113 -6.32 -23.81 -15.97
N TYR A 114 -7.26 -24.14 -15.08
CA TYR A 114 -7.04 -24.52 -13.68
C TYR A 114 -6.53 -23.42 -12.73
N ASN A 115 -7.24 -22.99 -11.68
CA ASN A 115 -8.14 -23.73 -10.82
C ASN A 115 -9.13 -22.77 -10.13
N SER A 116 -10.42 -22.99 -10.37
CA SER A 116 -11.53 -22.86 -9.43
C SER A 116 -11.61 -21.65 -8.48
N LYS A 117 -12.56 -20.77 -8.83
CA LYS A 117 -13.45 -19.97 -7.95
C LYS A 117 -12.87 -18.68 -7.34
N PRO A 118 -13.39 -17.50 -7.75
CA PRO A 118 -13.32 -16.28 -6.94
C PRO A 118 -13.98 -16.46 -5.55
N GLU A 119 -14.84 -17.48 -5.42
CA GLU A 119 -15.64 -17.81 -4.24
C GLU A 119 -14.81 -18.31 -3.03
N MET A 120 -13.58 -18.81 -3.22
CA MET A 120 -12.75 -19.34 -2.13
C MET A 120 -11.91 -18.29 -1.38
N TYR A 121 -11.75 -17.08 -1.92
CA TYR A 121 -10.94 -16.02 -1.29
C TYR A 121 -11.75 -14.90 -0.63
N LEU A 122 -13.08 -14.88 -0.83
CA LEU A 122 -14.00 -13.91 -0.21
C LEU A 122 -14.40 -14.27 1.24
N MET A 123 -13.93 -15.40 1.78
CA MET A 123 -14.48 -15.97 3.02
C MET A 123 -13.69 -15.69 4.31
N LYS A 124 -12.71 -14.79 4.29
CA LYS A 124 -11.99 -14.39 5.52
C LYS A 124 -12.01 -12.87 5.67
N GLY A 125 -13.09 -12.36 6.26
CA GLY A 125 -13.16 -10.96 6.63
C GLY A 125 -14.51 -10.37 7.06
N LYS A 126 -15.61 -11.12 7.08
CA LYS A 126 -16.94 -10.53 7.43
C LYS A 126 -17.76 -11.25 8.51
N ASN A 127 -17.18 -12.20 9.25
CA ASN A 127 -17.92 -12.96 10.27
C ASN A 127 -17.57 -12.66 11.73
N ASP A 128 -16.65 -11.73 12.02
CA ASP A 128 -16.28 -11.40 13.42
C ASP A 128 -16.97 -10.13 13.97
N LEU A 129 -17.61 -9.33 13.13
CA LEU A 129 -18.33 -8.12 13.58
C LEU A 129 -19.84 -8.33 13.80
N ARG A 130 -20.37 -9.54 13.56
CA ARG A 130 -21.81 -9.84 13.70
C ARG A 130 -22.16 -10.78 14.86
N ARG A 131 -21.20 -11.23 15.67
CA ARG A 131 -21.44 -12.13 16.83
C ARG A 131 -21.29 -11.48 18.21
N LYS A 132 -21.01 -10.18 18.31
CA LYS A 132 -20.94 -9.44 19.59
C LYS A 132 -22.14 -8.51 19.89
N SER A 133 -23.20 -8.51 19.09
CA SER A 133 -24.33 -7.57 19.27
C SER A 133 -25.71 -8.20 19.55
N LEU A 134 -25.81 -9.50 19.81
CA LEU A 134 -27.11 -10.16 20.06
C LEU A 134 -27.05 -11.13 21.24
N LYS A 135 -26.69 -10.60 22.43
CA LYS A 135 -27.13 -11.12 23.74
C LYS A 135 -27.15 -9.96 24.76
N SER A 136 -27.95 -8.94 24.52
CA SER A 136 -28.43 -8.08 25.61
C SER A 136 -29.93 -7.90 25.43
N ASN A 137 -30.66 -8.73 26.16
CA ASN A 137 -31.90 -8.41 26.87
C ASN A 137 -32.57 -9.73 27.24
N LEU A 138 -32.52 -10.12 28.51
CA LEU A 138 -33.70 -10.41 29.34
C LEU A 138 -33.29 -10.71 30.79
N ALA A 139 -34.03 -10.09 31.71
CA ALA A 139 -34.25 -10.47 33.11
C ALA A 139 -33.17 -10.16 34.17
N VAL A 140 -33.44 -9.08 34.91
CA VAL A 140 -33.05 -8.89 36.32
C VAL A 140 -33.82 -9.92 37.19
N PRO A 141 -33.20 -10.46 38.24
CA PRO A 141 -33.89 -10.44 39.52
C PRO A 141 -33.01 -9.98 40.70
N SER A 142 -33.69 -9.24 41.58
CA SER A 142 -33.32 -8.68 42.86
C SER A 142 -32.84 -9.71 43.90
N ILE A 143 -31.78 -9.39 44.66
CA ILE A 143 -31.59 -9.84 46.06
C ILE A 143 -31.06 -8.67 46.90
N LYS A 144 -31.75 -8.41 48.03
CA LYS A 144 -31.44 -7.41 49.08
C LYS A 144 -30.54 -8.02 50.18
N SER A 145 -30.04 -7.14 51.06
CA SER A 145 -29.36 -7.31 52.37
C SER A 145 -27.85 -7.10 52.34
N GLU A 146 -27.17 -6.38 53.24
CA GLU A 146 -27.48 -5.48 54.37
C GLU A 146 -26.15 -4.76 54.76
N PRO A 147 -26.11 -3.76 55.67
CA PRO A 147 -24.97 -2.84 55.82
C PRO A 147 -23.82 -3.42 56.65
N ILE A 148 -22.58 -3.03 56.33
CA ILE A 148 -21.40 -3.34 57.16
C ILE A 148 -21.21 -2.20 58.17
N GLU A 149 -21.24 -2.54 59.46
CA GLU A 149 -20.95 -1.68 60.60
C GLU A 149 -19.50 -1.18 60.62
N LEU A 150 -19.34 -0.01 61.23
CA LEU A 150 -18.10 0.68 61.56
C LEU A 150 -17.21 -0.12 62.52
N LEU A 151 -15.90 -0.13 62.25
CA LEU A 151 -14.84 -0.02 63.25
C LEU A 151 -13.77 0.95 62.73
#